data_AF-A0A9D6YK71-F1
#
_entry.id   AF-A0A9D6YK71-F1
#
_cell.length_a   1.000
_cell.length_b   1.000
_cell.length_c   1.000
_cell.angle_alpha   90.00
_cell.angle_beta   90.00
_cell.angle_gamma   90.00
#
_symmetry.space_group_name_H-M   'P 1'
#
loop_
_entity.id
_entity.type
_entity.pdbx_description
1 polymer ?
#
loop_
_entity_poly.entity_id
_entity_poly.type
_entity_poly.pdbx_seq_one_letter_code
_entity_poly.pdbx_strand_id
1 'polypeptide(L)' 'AAGATIFPACPGFYHRPQTLEELARQLVGRILDHLGLEHRLSPRWGEK' A
#
# COMPACT_ATOMS: atom_id res chain seq x y z
N ALA A 1 -17.17 -10.89 -16.79
CA ALA A 1 -15.73 -10.56 -16.72
C ALA A 1 -15.14 -11.24 -15.49
N ALA A 2 -13.86 -11.62 -15.50
CA ALA A 2 -13.25 -12.44 -14.45
C ALA A 2 -13.00 -11.72 -13.10
N GLY A 3 -13.21 -10.40 -13.00
CA GLY A 3 -13.24 -9.65 -11.73
C GLY A 3 -11.92 -9.50 -10.97
N ALA A 4 -10.82 -10.02 -11.51
CA ALA A 4 -9.51 -9.94 -10.86
C ALA A 4 -8.90 -8.53 -10.93
N THR A 5 -8.30 -8.09 -9.83
CA THR A 5 -7.49 -6.87 -9.77
C THR A 5 -6.02 -7.22 -9.99
N ILE A 6 -5.38 -6.60 -10.97
CA ILE A 6 -3.94 -6.74 -11.20
C ILE A 6 -3.21 -5.73 -10.32
N PHE A 7 -2.39 -6.23 -9.39
CA PHE A 7 -1.68 -5.41 -8.42
C PHE A 7 -0.15 -5.49 -8.63
N PRO A 8 0.45 -4.63 -9.47
CA PRO A 8 1.89 -4.64 -9.68
C PRO A 8 2.63 -4.22 -8.41
N ALA A 9 3.78 -4.85 -8.13
CA ALA A 9 4.65 -4.53 -7.01
C ALA A 9 5.49 -3.25 -7.27
N CYS A 10 4.80 -2.13 -7.53
CA CYS A 10 5.40 -0.82 -7.84
C CYS A 10 5.09 0.20 -6.73
N PRO A 11 5.74 0.09 -5.55
CA PRO A 11 5.56 1.06 -4.46
C PRO A 11 6.09 2.44 -4.86
N GLY A 12 5.46 3.49 -4.34
CA GLY A 12 5.88 4.87 -4.60
C GLY A 12 6.86 5.40 -3.55
N PHE A 13 7.61 6.43 -3.93
CA PHE A 13 8.67 7.04 -3.12
C PHE A 13 8.30 8.41 -2.54
N TYR A 14 7.04 8.82 -2.64
CA TYR A 14 6.53 10.10 -2.12
C TYR A 14 6.68 10.22 -0.60
N HIS A 15 6.74 9.08 0.11
CA HIS A 15 7.01 9.00 1.54
C HIS A 15 8.48 8.88 1.92
N ARG A 16 9.40 8.89 0.94
CA ARG A 16 10.85 8.71 1.11
C ARG A 16 11.21 7.54 2.04
N PRO A 17 10.80 6.30 1.71
CA PRO A 17 11.10 5.15 2.54
C PRO A 17 12.61 4.95 2.70
N GLN A 18 13.03 4.60 3.90
CA GLN A 18 14.43 4.35 4.28
C GLN A 18 14.78 2.86 4.25
N THR A 19 13.77 1.99 4.25
CA THR A 19 13.94 0.54 4.35
C THR A 19 13.10 -0.21 3.30
N LEU A 20 13.52 -1.43 2.97
CA LEU A 20 12.74 -2.31 2.10
C LEU A 20 11.40 -2.68 2.74
N GLU A 21 11.39 -2.84 4.06
CA GLU A 21 10.19 -3.13 4.85
C GLU A 21 9.14 -2.02 4.75
N GLU A 22 9.55 -0.75 4.60
CA GLU A 22 8.63 0.36 4.36
C GLU A 22 8.02 0.32 2.95
N LEU A 23 8.78 -0.09 1.94
CA LEU A 23 8.24 -0.33 0.59
C LEU A 23 7.23 -1.48 0.60
N ALA A 24 7.55 -2.58 1.29
CA ALA A 24 6.64 -3.72 1.44
C ALA A 24 5.36 -3.32 2.20
N ARG A 25 5.48 -2.53 3.28
CA ARG A 25 4.33 -2.01 4.04
C ARG A 25 3.38 -1.17 3.20
N GLN A 26 3.89 -0.33 2.29
CA GLN A 26 3.05 0.42 1.36
C GLN A 26 2.25 -0.51 0.43
N LEU A 27 2.89 -1.55 -0.11
CA LEU A 27 2.22 -2.50 -1.00
C LEU A 27 1.13 -3.28 -0.26
N VAL A 28 1.47 -3.86 0.89
CA VAL A 28 0.54 -4.63 1.73
C VAL A 28 -0.62 -3.75 2.19
N GLY A 29 -0.35 -2.51 2.59
CA GLY A 29 -1.40 -1.56 2.99
C GLY A 29 -2.45 -1.38 1.89
N ARG A 30 -2.02 -1.12 0.65
CA ARG A 30 -2.97 -0.96 -0.46
C ARG A 30 -3.76 -2.24 -0.80
N ILE A 31 -3.17 -3.42 -0.57
CA ILE A 31 -3.89 -4.70 -0.71
C ILE A 31 -4.96 -4.82 0.37
N LEU A 32 -4.63 -4.49 1.62
CA LEU A 32 -5.59 -4.51 2.74
C LEU A 32 -6.72 -3.49 2.53
N ASP A 33 -6.41 -2.28 2.06
CA ASP A 33 -7.41 -1.27 1.67
C ASP A 33 -8.36 -1.83 0.59
N HIS A 34 -7.83 -2.53 -0.42
CA HIS A 34 -8.65 -3.15 -1.47
C HIS A 34 -9.56 -4.27 -0.94
N LEU A 35 -9.14 -4.96 0.13
CA LEU A 35 -9.93 -5.97 0.83
C LEU A 35 -10.90 -5.36 1.86
N GLY A 36 -10.87 -4.05 2.09
CA GLY A 36 -11.69 -3.38 3.10
C GLY A 36 -11.27 -3.64 4.54
N LEU A 37 -10.01 -4.02 4.76
CA LEU A 37 -9.46 -4.32 6.09
C LEU A 37 -8.76 -3.11 6.67
N GLU A 38 -9.13 -2.71 7.89
CA GLU A 38 -8.46 -1.60 8.57
C GLU A 38 -7.02 -1.94 8.96
N HIS A 39 -6.09 -1.01 8.73
CA HIS A 39 -4.68 -1.16 9.10
C HIS A 39 -4.01 0.21 9.30
N ARG A 40 -2.78 0.20 9.86
CA ARG A 40 -1.94 1.41 10.05
C ARG A 40 -0.52 1.23 9.48
N LEU A 41 -0.40 0.42 8.42
CA LEU A 41 0.88 0.04 7.81
C LEU A 41 1.53 1.14 6.96
N SER A 42 0.73 2.06 6.41
CA SER A 42 1.20 3.19 5.63
C SER A 42 0.36 4.40 6.00
N PRO A 43 0.95 5.61 6.09
CA PRO A 43 0.16 6.83 6.25
C PRO A 43 -0.80 6.97 5.06
N ARG A 44 -2.04 7.40 5.32
CA ARG A 44 -2.95 7.75 4.23
C ARG A 44 -2.60 9.14 3.71
N TRP A 45 -2.91 9.36 2.44
CA TRP A 45 -2.68 10.66 1.83
C TRP A 45 -3.46 11.76 2.57
N GLY A 46 -2.76 12.79 3.03
CA GLY A 46 -3.37 13.94 3.71
C GLY A 46 -3.69 13.73 5.20
N GLU A 47 -3.37 12.57 5.78
CA GLU A 47 -3.33 12.44 7.24
C GLU A 47 -2.17 13.29 7.78
N LYS A 48 -2.46 14.09 8.82
CA LYS A 48 -1.47 14.96 9.49
C LYS A 48 -0.59 14.16 10.44
#